data_AF-A0A5B5VLC3-F1
#
_entry.id   AF-A0A5B5VLC3-F1
#
_cell.length_a   1.000
_cell.length_b   1.000
_cell.length_c   1.000
_cell.angle_alpha   90.00
_cell.angle_beta   90.00
_cell.angle_gamma   90.00
#
_symmetry.space_group_name_H-M   'P 1'
#
loop_
_entity.id
_entity.type
_entity.pdbx_description
1 polymer ?
#
loop_
_entity_poly.entity_id
_entity_poly.type
_entity_poly.pdbx_seq_one_letter_code
_entity_poly.pdbx_strand_id
1 'polypeptide(L)'
;MKRFLRFAALLSALALLGACDDDMYVTPLEVTNNNIAGTWQLAEWNGAPLAEGSFVYIEFIRKDAKYVMYQNLDSFGTRKLTGRFVIDNDAELGAVIRGSYDYGAGDWAHRYIVTDFTETSMVWTAKDDRSDVQVFVRCDGIPDEVTGGKTEE
;
A
#
# COMPACT_ATOMS: atom_id res chain seq x y z
N MET A 1 -15.38 -24.45 -61.19
CA MET A 1 -14.12 -25.17 -60.87
C MET A 1 -13.68 -24.76 -59.47
N LYS A 2 -13.53 -25.74 -58.57
CA LYS A 2 -13.32 -25.56 -57.12
C LYS A 2 -11.91 -24.99 -56.86
N ARG A 3 -11.80 -23.86 -56.16
CA ARG A 3 -10.51 -23.31 -55.71
C ARG A 3 -10.21 -23.87 -54.32
N PHE A 4 -9.20 -24.73 -54.26
CA PHE A 4 -8.65 -25.30 -53.03
C PHE A 4 -7.90 -24.20 -52.26
N LEU A 5 -8.39 -23.81 -51.08
CA LEU A 5 -7.60 -23.03 -50.13
C LEU A 5 -6.66 -23.98 -49.39
N ARG A 6 -5.36 -23.75 -49.55
CA ARG A 6 -4.30 -24.31 -48.71
C ARG A 6 -4.18 -23.43 -47.46
N PHE A 7 -4.39 -23.98 -46.27
CA PHE A 7 -3.97 -23.33 -45.03
C PHE A 7 -2.78 -24.10 -44.46
N ALA A 8 -1.61 -23.47 -44.52
CA ALA A 8 -0.42 -23.90 -43.81
C ALA A 8 -0.57 -23.54 -42.33
N ALA A 9 -0.42 -24.51 -41.44
CA ALA A 9 -0.34 -24.28 -40.01
C ALA A 9 1.05 -23.74 -39.65
N LEU A 10 1.13 -22.51 -39.15
CA LEU A 10 2.32 -21.99 -38.48
C LEU A 10 2.22 -22.33 -36.99
N LEU A 11 3.05 -23.27 -36.53
CA LEU A 11 3.35 -23.46 -35.12
C LEU A 11 4.37 -22.39 -34.70
N SER A 12 3.92 -21.38 -33.96
CA SER A 12 4.82 -20.47 -33.24
C SER A 12 5.07 -21.04 -31.84
N ALA A 13 6.14 -21.81 -31.69
CA ALA A 13 6.67 -22.16 -30.38
C ALA A 13 7.45 -20.95 -29.84
N LEU A 14 6.81 -20.15 -28.99
CA LEU A 14 7.47 -19.09 -28.24
C LEU A 14 8.11 -19.73 -27.00
N ALA A 15 9.41 -20.02 -27.09
CA ALA A 15 10.20 -20.39 -25.92
C ALA A 15 10.39 -19.13 -25.06
N LEU A 16 9.59 -19.00 -24.01
CA LEU A 16 9.84 -18.03 -22.95
C LEU A 16 11.00 -18.55 -22.09
N LEU A 17 12.21 -18.14 -22.45
CA LEU A 17 13.31 -18.06 -21.49
C LEU A 17 13.03 -16.84 -20.60
N GLY A 18 12.20 -17.04 -19.56
CA GLY A 18 12.13 -16.12 -18.43
C GLY A 18 13.33 -16.41 -17.54
N ALA A 19 14.30 -15.49 -17.58
CA ALA A 19 15.49 -15.53 -16.74
C ALA A 19 15.11 -15.61 -15.25
N CYS A 20 15.87 -16.42 -14.52
CA CYS A 20 15.91 -16.41 -13.06
C CYS A 20 16.38 -15.00 -12.68
N ASP A 21 15.45 -14.14 -12.27
CA ASP A 21 15.78 -12.79 -11.83
C ASP A 21 16.50 -12.91 -10.49
N ASP A 22 17.61 -12.20 -10.38
CA ASP A 22 18.54 -12.22 -9.26
C ASP A 22 17.76 -11.86 -7.99
N ASP A 23 17.62 -12.81 -7.06
CA ASP A 23 16.88 -12.64 -5.81
C ASP A 23 17.56 -11.55 -4.98
N MET A 24 17.26 -10.28 -5.24
CA MET A 24 17.68 -9.18 -4.41
C MET A 24 17.10 -9.46 -3.03
N TYR A 25 17.95 -9.90 -2.10
CA TYR A 25 17.59 -10.14 -0.71
C TYR A 25 17.12 -8.82 -0.10
N VAL A 26 15.81 -8.59 -0.08
CA VAL A 26 15.24 -7.44 0.60
C VAL A 26 15.23 -7.74 2.09
N THR A 27 15.93 -6.92 2.87
CA THR A 27 16.04 -7.10 4.32
C THR A 27 14.70 -6.81 4.98
N PRO A 28 14.08 -7.80 5.66
CA PRO A 28 12.87 -7.56 6.43
C PRO A 28 13.17 -6.67 7.65
N LEU A 29 12.24 -5.77 7.95
CA LEU A 29 12.32 -4.88 9.12
C LEU A 29 11.32 -5.33 10.19
N GLU A 30 11.71 -5.16 11.46
CA GLU A 30 10.75 -5.28 12.57
C GLU A 30 9.76 -4.12 12.50
N VAL A 31 8.46 -4.43 12.65
CA VAL A 31 7.39 -3.43 12.63
C VAL A 31 7.40 -2.67 13.96
N THR A 32 8.05 -1.51 13.96
CA THR A 32 8.17 -0.63 15.12
C THR A 32 7.86 0.81 14.71
N ASN A 33 7.50 1.67 15.67
CA ASN A 33 7.31 3.10 15.41
C ASN A 33 8.55 3.77 14.79
N ASN A 34 9.75 3.22 15.02
CA ASN A 34 10.97 3.75 14.42
C ASN A 34 11.06 3.40 12.94
N ASN A 35 10.85 2.13 12.60
CA ASN A 35 11.10 1.64 11.25
C ASN A 35 9.97 2.06 10.29
N ILE A 36 8.71 2.06 10.76
CA ILE A 36 7.54 2.40 9.94
C ILE A 36 7.42 3.91 9.66
N ALA A 37 8.11 4.74 10.45
CA ALA A 37 8.07 6.19 10.30
C ALA A 37 8.47 6.63 8.88
N GLY A 38 7.86 7.71 8.40
CA GLY A 38 8.02 8.21 7.04
C GLY A 38 6.72 8.10 6.22
N THR A 39 6.83 8.41 4.93
CA THR A 39 5.68 8.56 4.04
C THR A 39 5.51 7.34 3.15
N TRP A 40 4.26 6.93 3.00
CA TRP A 40 3.84 5.75 2.26
C TRP A 40 2.67 6.07 1.36
N GLN A 41 2.65 5.48 0.17
CA GLN A 41 1.52 5.55 -0.76
C GLN A 41 0.91 4.16 -0.91
N LEU A 42 -0.41 4.07 -0.89
CA LEU A 42 -1.13 2.86 -1.27
C LEU A 42 -0.94 2.62 -2.78
N ALA A 43 -0.22 1.57 -3.13
CA ALA A 43 0.05 1.17 -4.50
C ALA A 43 -1.01 0.20 -5.02
N GLU A 44 -1.40 -0.77 -4.20
CA GLU A 44 -2.37 -1.79 -4.56
C GLU A 44 -3.40 -2.01 -3.45
N TRP A 45 -4.64 -2.28 -3.85
CA TRP A 45 -5.72 -2.71 -2.97
C TRP A 45 -6.36 -3.96 -3.56
N ASN A 46 -6.37 -5.04 -2.78
CA ASN A 46 -6.91 -6.36 -3.13
C ASN A 46 -6.27 -6.93 -4.42
N GLY A 47 -4.97 -6.71 -4.59
CA GLY A 47 -4.18 -7.20 -5.72
C GLY A 47 -4.36 -6.42 -7.03
N ALA A 48 -4.99 -5.24 -6.97
CA ALA A 48 -5.15 -4.36 -8.12
C ALA A 48 -4.64 -2.95 -7.79
N PRO A 49 -4.11 -2.21 -8.80
CA PRO A 49 -3.80 -0.80 -8.62
C PRO A 49 -5.08 0.00 -8.34
N LEU A 50 -4.92 1.15 -7.68
CA LEU A 50 -6.02 2.09 -7.49
C LEU A 50 -6.53 2.61 -8.86
N ALA A 51 -7.81 3.00 -8.90
CA ALA A 51 -8.37 3.65 -10.08
C ALA A 51 -7.58 4.92 -10.42
N GLU A 52 -7.48 5.25 -11.71
CA GLU A 52 -6.74 6.43 -12.17
C GLU A 52 -7.21 7.70 -11.43
N GLY A 53 -6.24 8.47 -10.91
CA GLY A 53 -6.49 9.67 -10.11
C GLY A 53 -6.87 9.40 -8.65
N SER A 54 -7.05 8.15 -8.23
CA SER A 54 -7.26 7.79 -6.81
C SER A 54 -5.93 7.59 -6.08
N PHE A 55 -5.88 8.02 -4.82
CA PHE A 55 -4.68 7.90 -4.00
C PHE A 55 -5.00 7.77 -2.51
N VAL A 56 -4.07 7.17 -1.79
CA VAL A 56 -3.94 7.25 -0.34
C VAL A 56 -2.47 7.45 -0.02
N TYR A 57 -2.15 8.53 0.67
CA TYR A 57 -0.85 8.76 1.28
C TYR A 57 -1.01 8.75 2.80
N ILE A 58 -0.07 8.14 3.51
CA ILE A 58 0.02 8.19 4.97
C ILE A 58 1.46 8.45 5.39
N GLU A 59 1.64 9.46 6.23
CA GLU A 59 2.89 9.75 6.90
C GLU A 59 2.80 9.32 8.37
N PHE A 60 3.72 8.46 8.81
CA PHE A 60 3.85 8.06 10.21
C PHE A 60 4.92 8.90 10.92
N ILE A 61 4.53 9.56 12.00
CA ILE A 61 5.38 10.43 12.81
C ILE A 61 5.80 9.68 14.07
N ARG A 62 7.09 9.27 14.12
CA ARG A 62 7.68 8.43 15.18
C ARG A 62 7.42 8.94 16.60
N LYS A 63 7.65 10.24 16.83
CA LYS A 63 7.77 10.83 18.18
C LYS A 63 6.51 10.64 19.03
N ASP A 64 5.35 10.88 18.44
CA ASP A 64 4.06 10.92 19.14
C ASP A 64 3.12 9.77 18.72
N ALA A 65 3.60 8.85 17.87
CA ALA A 65 2.78 7.84 17.20
C ALA A 65 1.53 8.47 16.53
N LYS A 66 1.76 9.58 15.82
CA LYS A 66 0.73 10.28 15.05
C LYS A 66 0.85 9.94 13.58
N TYR A 67 -0.22 10.10 12.85
CA TYR A 67 -0.18 10.06 11.39
C TYR A 67 -0.91 11.24 10.77
N VAL A 68 -0.52 11.56 9.54
CA VAL A 68 -1.27 12.41 8.63
C VAL A 68 -1.55 11.60 7.38
N MET A 69 -2.81 11.53 6.96
CA MET A 69 -3.24 10.82 5.77
C MET A 69 -3.94 11.77 4.82
N TYR A 70 -3.64 11.66 3.53
CA TYR A 70 -4.36 12.34 2.46
C TYR A 70 -4.91 11.30 1.50
N GLN A 71 -6.22 11.38 1.21
CA GLN A 71 -6.88 10.43 0.32
C GLN A 71 -8.07 11.06 -0.39
N ASN A 72 -8.54 10.41 -1.45
CA ASN A 72 -9.73 10.80 -2.21
C ASN A 72 -10.64 9.62 -2.59
N LEU A 73 -10.55 8.49 -1.88
CA LEU A 73 -11.31 7.28 -2.17
C LEU A 73 -12.82 7.45 -1.91
N ASP A 74 -13.17 8.26 -0.91
CA ASP A 74 -14.55 8.50 -0.47
C ASP A 74 -15.06 9.92 -0.79
N SER A 75 -14.30 10.70 -1.57
CA SER A 75 -14.57 12.13 -1.78
C SER A 75 -14.21 12.61 -3.20
N PHE A 76 -14.93 13.64 -3.67
CA PHE A 76 -14.65 14.29 -4.97
C PHE A 76 -13.31 15.06 -5.02
N GLY A 77 -12.69 15.32 -3.87
CA GLY A 77 -11.41 15.99 -3.76
C GLY A 77 -10.59 15.45 -2.59
N THR A 78 -9.40 15.99 -2.36
CA THR A 78 -8.53 15.51 -1.30
C THR A 78 -9.10 15.77 0.10
N ARG A 79 -9.05 14.75 0.95
CA ARG A 79 -9.36 14.85 2.37
C ARG A 79 -8.07 14.63 3.18
N LYS A 80 -7.80 15.55 4.12
CA LYS A 80 -6.78 15.37 5.17
C LYS A 80 -7.41 14.70 6.38
N LEU A 81 -6.78 13.64 6.85
CA LEU A 81 -7.12 12.88 8.04
C LEU A 81 -5.93 12.86 8.97
N THR A 82 -6.15 13.07 10.26
CA THR A 82 -5.09 13.01 11.27
C THR A 82 -5.52 12.12 12.41
N GLY A 83 -4.54 11.59 13.13
CA GLY A 83 -4.84 10.75 14.27
C GLY A 83 -3.60 10.15 14.91
N ARG A 84 -3.85 9.07 15.65
CA ARG A 84 -2.81 8.30 16.34
C ARG A 84 -2.86 6.85 15.90
N PHE A 85 -1.71 6.20 15.94
CA PHE A 85 -1.59 4.78 15.67
C PHE A 85 -0.91 4.06 16.84
N VAL A 86 -1.17 2.76 16.93
CA VAL A 86 -0.55 1.84 17.88
C VAL A 86 -0.15 0.59 17.12
N ILE A 87 1.04 0.07 17.40
CA ILE A 87 1.51 -1.23 16.94
C ILE A 87 1.50 -2.16 18.14
N ASP A 88 0.65 -3.17 18.09
CA ASP A 88 0.58 -4.25 19.08
C ASP A 88 1.27 -5.50 18.49
N ASN A 89 1.91 -6.30 19.34
CA ASN A 89 2.44 -7.62 18.94
C ASN A 89 1.47 -8.71 19.41
N ASP A 90 0.77 -9.31 18.45
CA ASP A 90 -0.12 -10.45 18.64
C ASP A 90 0.71 -11.75 18.57
N ALA A 91 0.50 -12.67 19.51
CA ALA A 91 1.31 -13.88 19.62
C ALA A 91 1.15 -14.83 18.42
N GLU A 92 0.00 -14.80 17.75
CA GLU A 92 -0.30 -15.67 16.60
C GLU A 92 -0.14 -14.93 15.28
N LEU A 93 -0.48 -13.63 15.26
CA LEU A 93 -0.54 -12.85 14.02
C LEU A 93 0.70 -11.99 13.77
N GLY A 94 1.58 -11.83 14.76
CA GLY A 94 2.70 -10.90 14.69
C GLY A 94 2.26 -9.45 14.88
N ALA A 95 2.89 -8.52 14.15
CA ALA A 95 2.63 -7.10 14.33
C ALA A 95 1.26 -6.70 13.78
N VAL A 96 0.45 -6.04 14.62
CA VAL A 96 -0.86 -5.50 14.27
C VAL A 96 -0.86 -3.99 14.47
N ILE A 97 -1.05 -3.23 13.40
CA ILE A 97 -1.26 -1.79 13.46
C ILE A 97 -2.76 -1.47 13.54
N ARG A 98 -3.09 -0.50 14.39
CA ARG A 98 -4.42 0.10 14.47
C ARG A 98 -4.30 1.59 14.64
N GLY A 99 -5.31 2.33 14.19
CA GLY A 99 -5.34 3.78 14.35
C GLY A 99 -6.70 4.29 14.77
N SER A 100 -6.68 5.50 15.33
CA SER A 100 -7.86 6.29 15.66
C SER A 100 -7.75 7.65 15.00
N TYR A 101 -8.88 8.19 14.57
CA TYR A 101 -8.95 9.55 14.04
C TYR A 101 -8.99 10.57 15.18
N ASP A 102 -8.42 11.75 14.93
CA ASP A 102 -8.56 12.89 15.84
C ASP A 102 -10.02 13.36 15.94
N TYR A 103 -10.28 14.28 16.87
CA TYR A 103 -11.59 14.91 17.09
C TYR A 103 -12.73 13.93 17.41
N GLY A 104 -12.42 12.74 17.91
CA GLY A 104 -13.41 11.75 18.32
C GLY A 104 -14.15 11.09 17.14
N ALA A 105 -13.56 11.11 15.94
CA ALA A 105 -14.15 10.52 14.73
C ALA A 105 -14.06 8.98 14.67
N GLY A 106 -13.65 8.33 15.76
CA GLY A 106 -13.62 6.88 15.91
C GLY A 106 -12.31 6.23 15.47
N ASP A 107 -12.33 4.91 15.38
CA ASP A 107 -11.19 4.11 14.94
C ASP A 107 -11.18 3.95 13.41
N TRP A 108 -10.03 3.56 12.86
CA TRP A 108 -9.96 3.05 11.49
C TRP A 108 -10.92 1.88 11.30
N ALA A 109 -11.35 1.66 10.05
CA ALA A 109 -12.30 0.59 9.71
C ALA A 109 -11.80 -0.80 10.14
N HIS A 110 -10.51 -1.06 9.97
CA HIS A 110 -9.88 -2.32 10.34
C HIS A 110 -8.62 -2.09 11.19
N ARG A 111 -8.22 -3.17 11.87
CA ARG A 111 -6.85 -3.33 12.39
C ARG A 111 -6.10 -4.19 11.39
N TYR A 112 -4.86 -3.87 11.08
CA TYR A 112 -4.11 -4.53 10.02
C TYR A 112 -2.93 -5.30 10.58
N ILE A 113 -2.75 -6.52 10.10
CA ILE A 113 -1.52 -7.27 10.29
C ILE A 113 -0.52 -6.75 9.27
N VAL A 114 0.68 -6.41 9.73
CA VAL A 114 1.74 -5.87 8.88
C VAL A 114 2.72 -6.98 8.56
N THR A 115 2.82 -7.34 7.28
CA THR A 115 3.77 -8.33 6.75
C THR A 115 4.63 -7.72 5.66
N ASP A 116 5.66 -8.46 5.22
CA ASP A 116 6.52 -8.10 4.09
C ASP A 116 7.07 -6.67 4.21
N PHE A 117 7.35 -6.27 5.45
CA PHE A 117 7.79 -4.94 5.79
C PHE A 117 9.29 -4.80 5.53
N THR A 118 9.63 -3.85 4.67
CA THR A 118 10.98 -3.56 4.22
C THR A 118 11.22 -2.04 4.24
N GLU A 119 12.39 -1.59 3.80
CA GLU A 119 12.64 -0.15 3.64
C GLU A 119 11.74 0.50 2.59
N THR A 120 11.22 -0.27 1.62
CA THR A 120 10.52 0.25 0.44
C THR A 120 9.06 -0.17 0.35
N SER A 121 8.62 -1.19 1.08
CA SER A 121 7.23 -1.68 1.02
C SER A 121 6.73 -2.21 2.35
N MET A 122 5.40 -2.30 2.49
CA MET A 122 4.73 -3.09 3.53
C MET A 122 3.36 -3.56 3.05
N VAL A 123 2.95 -4.72 3.52
CA VAL A 123 1.61 -5.29 3.24
C VAL A 123 0.76 -5.23 4.49
N TRP A 124 -0.46 -4.72 4.35
CA TRP A 124 -1.44 -4.58 5.40
C TRP A 124 -2.62 -5.50 5.07
N THR A 125 -2.86 -6.51 5.90
CA THR A 125 -4.04 -7.39 5.77
C THR A 125 -4.97 -7.13 6.94
N ALA A 126 -6.24 -6.77 6.69
CA ALA A 126 -7.18 -6.52 7.77
C ALA A 126 -7.36 -7.79 8.63
N LYS A 127 -7.37 -7.64 9.95
CA LYS A 127 -7.40 -8.76 10.89
C LYS A 127 -8.74 -9.50 10.86
N ASP A 128 -9.83 -8.74 10.69
CA ASP A 128 -11.22 -9.17 10.71
C ASP A 128 -11.77 -9.52 9.31
N ASP A 129 -11.18 -8.98 8.24
CA ASP A 129 -11.50 -9.33 6.85
C ASP A 129 -10.22 -9.60 6.05
N ARG A 130 -9.85 -10.86 5.88
CA ARG A 130 -8.61 -11.23 5.16
C ARG A 130 -8.66 -10.97 3.66
N SER A 131 -9.81 -10.54 3.12
CA SER A 131 -9.91 -10.11 1.73
C SER A 131 -9.49 -8.66 1.52
N ASP A 132 -9.44 -7.84 2.59
CA ASP A 132 -8.89 -6.48 2.53
C ASP A 132 -7.37 -6.54 2.70
N VAL A 133 -6.66 -6.38 1.59
CA VAL A 133 -5.20 -6.42 1.50
C VAL A 133 -4.71 -5.17 0.80
N GLN A 134 -3.83 -4.44 1.46
CA GLN A 134 -3.29 -3.16 0.99
C GLN A 134 -1.76 -3.26 0.90
N VAL A 135 -1.20 -2.84 -0.23
CA VAL A 135 0.25 -2.77 -0.43
C VAL A 135 0.67 -1.32 -0.45
N PHE A 136 1.50 -0.94 0.52
CA PHE A 136 2.07 0.39 0.61
C PHE A 136 3.52 0.39 0.11
N VAL A 137 3.88 1.43 -0.63
CA VAL A 137 5.24 1.71 -1.08
C VAL A 137 5.76 2.99 -0.46
N ARG A 138 7.04 2.99 -0.08
CA ARG A 138 7.72 4.17 0.49
C ARG A 138 7.80 5.25 -0.57
N CYS A 139 7.58 6.51 -0.18
CA CYS A 139 7.77 7.67 -1.03
C CYS A 139 8.45 8.82 -0.26
N ASP A 140 9.10 9.74 -0.99
CA ASP A 140 9.88 10.83 -0.39
C ASP A 140 9.02 11.85 0.38
N GLY A 141 7.73 11.93 0.06
CA GLY A 141 6.79 12.87 0.65
C GLY A 141 5.43 12.83 -0.03
N ILE A 142 4.47 13.54 0.54
CA ILE A 142 3.15 13.71 -0.03
C ILE A 142 3.23 14.83 -1.08
N PRO A 143 2.84 14.59 -2.35
CA PRO A 143 2.94 15.62 -3.40
C PRO A 143 2.21 16.92 -3.04
N ASP A 144 2.77 18.06 -3.43
CA ASP A 144 2.19 19.39 -3.13
C ASP A 144 0.78 19.56 -3.69
N GLU A 145 0.50 19.00 -4.87
CA GLU A 145 -0.83 18.97 -5.48
C GLU A 145 -1.87 18.23 -4.63
N VAL A 146 -1.46 17.25 -3.83
CA VAL A 146 -2.31 16.52 -2.89
C VAL A 146 -2.55 17.36 -1.64
N THR A 147 -1.52 18.00 -1.09
CA THR A 147 -1.63 18.84 0.11
C THR A 147 -2.26 20.21 -0.15
N GLY A 148 -2.36 20.61 -1.42
CA GLY A 148 -2.82 21.93 -1.86
C GLY A 148 -1.73 23.01 -1.80
N GLY A 149 -0.45 22.61 -1.81
CA GLY A 149 0.72 23.50 -1.85
C GLY A 149 0.91 24.37 -0.62
N LYS A 150 0.24 24.04 0.50
CA LYS A 150 0.40 24.76 1.75
C LYS A 150 1.50 24.09 2.56
N THR A 151 2.72 24.57 2.39
CA THR A 151 3.76 24.43 3.42
C THR A 151 3.16 25.02 4.70
N GLU A 152 2.85 24.19 5.69
CA GLU A 152 2.48 24.69 7.02
C GLU A 152 3.73 25.41 7.57
N GLU A 153 3.67 26.75 7.62
CA GLU A 153 4.63 27.64 8.29
C GLU A 153 4.73 27.37 9.80
#